data_AF-A0A645F809-F1
#
_entry.id   AF-A0A645F809-F1
#
_cell.length_a   1.000
_cell.length_b   1.000
_cell.length_c   1.000
_cell.angle_alpha   90.00
_cell.angle_beta   90.00
_cell.angle_gamma   90.00
#
_symmetry.space_group_name_H-M   'P 1'
#
loop_
_entity.id
_entity.type
_entity.pdbx_description
1 polymer ?
#
loop_
_entity_poly.entity_id
_entity_poly.type
_entity_poly.pdbx_seq_one_letter_code
_entity_poly.pdbx_strand_id
1 'polypeptide(L)'
;MKRLFALISVLCITFSLSLAQTKAEKEAAAKAIFDKTVALVDAKDFVIVPDSYDSSTGSVETNTDDANFISFEKEIVYLQGMIVCSNSYTNKTSITSYKQELDKKGNLRIDMQVKGAAITARVEIFVRKNGNYADVVVTPTQGTTRRFSGEITTRAESKYRKKPNVV
;
A
#
# COMPACT_ATOMS: atom_id res chain seq x y z
N MET A 1 42.08 22.00 26.81
CA MET A 1 40.81 22.54 26.27
C MET A 1 40.83 22.75 24.74
N LYS A 2 41.35 21.80 23.94
CA LYS A 2 41.38 21.90 22.46
C LYS A 2 40.74 20.71 21.74
N ARG A 3 40.42 19.62 22.47
CA ARG A 3 39.81 18.39 21.92
C ARG A 3 38.29 18.32 22.08
N LEU A 4 37.70 19.20 22.88
CA LEU A 4 36.25 19.23 23.13
C LEU A 4 35.49 20.08 22.10
N PHE A 5 36.16 21.06 21.47
CA PHE A 5 35.54 21.91 20.44
C PHE A 5 35.40 21.23 19.07
N ALA A 6 36.23 20.22 18.76
CA ALA A 6 36.18 19.52 17.47
C ALA A 6 35.02 18.51 17.37
N LEU A 7 34.52 18.01 18.51
CA LEU A 7 33.42 17.04 18.55
C LEU A 7 32.04 17.69 18.42
N ILE A 8 31.90 18.94 18.86
CA ILE A 8 30.64 19.69 18.76
C ILE A 8 30.42 20.20 17.33
N SER A 9 31.49 20.55 16.61
CA SER A 9 31.39 21.00 15.21
C SER A 9 30.98 19.89 14.23
N VAL A 10 31.30 18.62 14.51
CA VAL A 10 30.89 17.50 13.64
C VAL A 10 29.42 17.15 13.84
N LEU A 11 28.88 17.30 15.06
CA LEU A 11 27.48 17.01 15.36
C LEU A 11 26.52 18.05 14.76
N CYS A 12 26.95 19.31 14.62
CA CYS A 12 26.15 20.37 13.98
C CYS A 12 26.12 20.25 12.45
N ILE A 13 27.13 19.65 11.82
CA ILE A 13 27.15 19.45 10.35
C ILE A 13 26.24 18.29 9.95
N THR A 14 26.08 17.26 10.78
CA THR A 14 25.18 16.14 10.47
C THR A 14 23.70 16.47 10.68
N PHE A 15 23.37 17.52 11.45
CA PHE A 15 21.98 17.91 11.70
C PHE A 15 21.44 19.00 10.75
N SER A 16 22.32 19.70 10.03
CA SER A 16 21.92 20.78 9.10
C SER A 16 21.63 20.29 7.67
N LEU A 17 21.95 19.03 7.34
CA LEU A 17 21.64 18.41 6.04
C LEU A 17 20.20 17.87 5.93
N SER A 18 19.40 17.89 7.00
CA SER A 18 18.04 17.30 6.97
C SER A 18 16.95 18.24 6.45
N LEU A 19 17.24 19.51 6.15
CA LEU A 19 16.21 20.53 5.87
C LEU A 19 16.17 21.07 4.43
N ALA A 20 17.07 20.65 3.54
CA ALA A 20 17.04 21.09 2.15
C ALA A 20 17.61 20.03 1.20
N GLN A 21 16.91 18.89 1.06
CA GLN A 21 17.18 17.98 -0.06
C GLN A 21 16.95 18.71 -1.39
N THR A 22 17.90 18.59 -2.31
CA THR A 22 17.77 19.14 -3.66
C THR A 22 16.62 18.46 -4.40
N LYS A 23 16.08 19.12 -5.43
CA LYS A 23 15.05 18.52 -6.30
C LYS A 23 15.50 17.16 -6.86
N ALA A 24 16.76 17.06 -7.25
CA ALA A 24 17.35 15.82 -7.78
C ALA A 24 17.39 14.70 -6.72
N GLU A 25 17.72 15.00 -5.47
CA GLU A 25 17.72 14.02 -4.38
C GLU A 25 16.30 13.52 -4.06
N LYS A 26 15.31 14.44 -4.04
CA LYS A 26 13.90 14.06 -3.85
C LYS A 26 13.40 13.17 -4.98
N GLU A 27 13.75 13.50 -6.23
CA GLU A 27 13.40 12.69 -7.39
C GLU A 27 14.06 11.30 -7.36
N ALA A 28 15.34 11.22 -6.95
CA ALA A 28 16.04 9.96 -6.80
C ALA A 28 15.43 9.09 -5.67
N ALA A 29 15.10 9.69 -4.53
CA ALA A 29 14.43 9.00 -3.42
C ALA A 29 13.03 8.50 -3.83
N ALA A 30 12.24 9.35 -4.48
CA ALA A 30 10.91 9.00 -4.97
C ALA A 30 10.96 7.87 -6.02
N LYS A 31 11.96 7.90 -6.90
CA LYS A 31 12.22 6.79 -7.83
C LYS A 31 12.60 5.50 -7.09
N ALA A 32 13.48 5.56 -6.09
CA ALA A 32 13.87 4.39 -5.32
C ALA A 32 12.68 3.76 -4.56
N ILE A 33 11.76 4.59 -4.04
CA ILE A 33 10.50 4.14 -3.42
C ILE A 33 9.64 3.41 -4.45
N PHE A 34 9.49 3.95 -5.66
CA PHE A 34 8.72 3.30 -6.72
C PHE A 34 9.37 2.00 -7.20
N ASP A 35 10.69 1.96 -7.36
CA ASP A 35 11.40 0.74 -7.73
C ASP A 35 11.24 -0.36 -6.67
N LYS A 36 11.30 0.00 -5.36
CA LYS A 36 10.97 -0.91 -4.25
C LYS A 36 9.53 -1.40 -4.36
N THR A 37 8.59 -0.50 -4.67
CA THR A 37 7.17 -0.83 -4.82
C THR A 37 6.93 -1.84 -5.94
N VAL A 38 7.53 -1.61 -7.11
CA VAL A 38 7.46 -2.54 -8.24
C VAL A 38 8.04 -3.90 -7.85
N ALA A 39 9.18 -3.93 -7.15
CA ALA A 39 9.78 -5.19 -6.70
C ALA A 39 8.87 -5.97 -5.72
N LEU A 40 8.19 -5.28 -4.80
CA LEU A 40 7.21 -5.91 -3.89
C LEU A 40 6.00 -6.48 -4.63
N VAL A 41 5.52 -5.75 -5.65
CA VAL A 41 4.41 -6.17 -6.51
C VAL A 41 4.81 -7.37 -7.37
N ASP A 42 6.00 -7.34 -7.99
CA ASP A 42 6.56 -8.45 -8.79
C ASP A 42 6.72 -9.72 -7.94
N ALA A 43 7.19 -9.56 -6.70
CA ALA A 43 7.30 -10.64 -5.73
C ALA A 43 5.92 -11.13 -5.21
N LYS A 44 4.84 -10.40 -5.51
CA LYS A 44 3.49 -10.63 -4.98
C LYS A 44 3.49 -10.75 -3.46
N ASP A 45 4.30 -9.92 -2.81
CA ASP A 45 4.53 -9.98 -1.37
C ASP A 45 4.44 -8.61 -0.71
N PHE A 46 3.23 -8.08 -0.60
CA PHE A 46 2.99 -6.74 -0.11
C PHE A 46 1.67 -6.63 0.65
N VAL A 47 1.52 -5.54 1.40
CA VAL A 47 0.28 -5.20 2.09
C VAL A 47 -0.06 -3.74 1.84
N ILE A 48 -1.36 -3.45 1.76
CA ILE A 48 -1.94 -2.11 1.74
C ILE A 48 -2.89 -2.04 2.91
N VAL A 49 -2.59 -1.17 3.88
CA VAL A 49 -3.51 -0.78 4.95
C VAL A 49 -4.11 0.57 4.53
N PRO A 50 -5.44 0.70 4.40
CA PRO A 50 -6.06 1.95 4.05
C PRO A 50 -5.69 3.04 5.06
N ASP A 51 -5.32 4.22 4.59
CA ASP A 51 -5.30 5.44 5.41
C ASP A 51 -6.61 6.23 5.26
N SER A 52 -7.27 6.09 4.12
CA SER A 52 -8.45 6.82 3.70
C SER A 52 -9.34 5.96 2.81
N TYR A 53 -10.64 6.22 2.84
CA TYR A 53 -11.63 5.49 2.04
C TYR A 53 -12.85 6.33 1.70
N ASP A 54 -13.51 5.96 0.60
CA ASP A 54 -14.81 6.52 0.24
C ASP A 54 -15.89 5.88 1.11
N SER A 55 -16.51 6.70 1.98
CA SER A 55 -17.66 6.30 2.77
C SER A 55 -18.90 6.06 1.89
N SER A 56 -19.92 5.41 2.45
CA SER A 56 -21.19 5.19 1.75
C SER A 56 -21.95 6.49 1.43
N THR A 57 -21.58 7.61 2.04
CA THR A 57 -22.18 8.93 1.81
C THR A 57 -21.42 9.73 0.74
N GLY A 58 -20.34 9.17 0.17
CA GLY A 58 -19.51 9.82 -0.85
C GLY A 58 -18.45 10.76 -0.30
N SER A 59 -18.28 10.85 1.02
CA SER A 59 -17.20 11.59 1.67
C SER A 59 -15.96 10.72 1.85
N VAL A 60 -14.76 11.32 1.78
CA VAL A 60 -13.51 10.63 2.12
C VAL A 60 -13.32 10.67 3.64
N GLU A 61 -13.14 9.50 4.25
CA GLU A 61 -12.92 9.34 5.69
C GLU A 61 -11.56 8.71 5.98
N THR A 62 -11.01 8.97 7.16
CA THR A 62 -9.74 8.38 7.63
C THR A 62 -10.00 7.02 8.26
N ASN A 63 -9.19 6.02 7.89
CA ASN A 63 -9.19 4.73 8.57
C ASN A 63 -8.48 4.83 9.92
N THR A 64 -9.13 4.33 10.97
CA THR A 64 -8.58 4.28 12.34
C THR A 64 -8.42 2.86 12.87
N ASP A 65 -8.73 1.84 12.05
CA ASP A 65 -8.57 0.43 12.38
C ASP A 65 -7.58 -0.24 11.39
N ASP A 66 -6.42 -0.65 11.92
CA ASP A 66 -5.37 -1.34 11.17
C ASP A 66 -5.77 -2.78 10.75
N ALA A 67 -6.97 -3.24 11.15
CA ALA A 67 -7.55 -4.50 10.71
C ALA A 67 -8.36 -4.39 9.40
N ASN A 68 -8.17 -3.32 8.62
CA ASN A 68 -8.58 -3.24 7.23
C ASN A 68 -7.34 -3.34 6.35
N PHE A 69 -7.27 -4.30 5.43
CA PHE A 69 -6.12 -4.42 4.52
C PHE A 69 -6.38 -5.29 3.30
N ILE A 70 -5.52 -5.12 2.29
CA ILE A 70 -5.22 -6.13 1.27
C ILE A 70 -3.81 -6.64 1.51
N SER A 71 -3.62 -7.96 1.62
CA SER A 71 -2.30 -8.58 1.77
C SER A 71 -2.11 -9.62 0.67
N PHE A 72 -1.10 -9.40 -0.15
CA PHE A 72 -0.61 -10.33 -1.15
C PHE A 72 0.45 -11.22 -0.52
N GLU A 73 0.19 -12.52 -0.49
CA GLU A 73 1.07 -13.55 0.05
C GLU A 73 1.28 -14.61 -1.05
N LYS A 74 2.04 -14.21 -2.09
CA LYS A 74 2.33 -14.98 -3.31
C LYS A 74 1.07 -15.24 -4.15
N GLU A 75 0.45 -16.41 -4.00
CA GLU A 75 -0.72 -16.83 -4.76
C GLU A 75 -2.04 -16.54 -4.03
N ILE A 76 -1.94 -16.18 -2.75
CA ILE A 76 -3.07 -15.90 -1.89
C ILE A 76 -3.21 -14.39 -1.72
N VAL A 77 -4.44 -13.90 -1.88
CA VAL A 77 -4.78 -12.53 -1.51
C VAL A 77 -5.75 -12.58 -0.34
N TYR A 78 -5.36 -11.94 0.76
CA TYR A 78 -6.24 -11.70 1.89
C TYR A 78 -6.88 -10.34 1.76
N LEU A 79 -8.20 -10.31 1.80
CA LEU A 79 -8.98 -9.07 1.86
C LEU A 79 -9.71 -9.02 3.21
N GLN A 80 -9.38 -8.06 4.05
CA GLN A 80 -9.93 -7.98 5.40
C GLN A 80 -10.60 -6.64 5.67
N GLY A 81 -11.75 -6.71 6.32
CA GLY A 81 -12.36 -5.56 6.99
C GLY A 81 -13.45 -4.86 6.18
N MET A 82 -14.22 -4.07 6.92
CA MET A 82 -15.42 -3.41 6.40
C MET A 82 -15.05 -2.44 5.27
N ILE A 83 -13.95 -1.71 5.39
CA ILE A 83 -13.49 -0.76 4.37
C ILE A 83 -13.20 -1.48 3.05
N VAL A 84 -12.53 -2.63 3.10
CA VAL A 84 -12.06 -3.34 1.90
C VAL A 84 -13.14 -4.22 1.26
N CYS A 85 -14.01 -4.85 2.06
CA CYS A 85 -14.93 -5.90 1.58
C CYS A 85 -16.38 -5.81 2.05
N SER A 86 -16.77 -4.75 2.77
CA SER A 86 -18.10 -4.63 3.39
C SER A 86 -18.48 -5.81 4.31
N ASN A 87 -17.48 -6.50 4.88
CA ASN A 87 -17.66 -7.56 5.86
C ASN A 87 -16.54 -7.52 6.91
N SER A 88 -16.70 -8.23 8.02
CA SER A 88 -15.71 -8.26 9.12
C SER A 88 -14.74 -9.44 9.03
N TYR A 89 -14.81 -10.24 7.95
CA TYR A 89 -14.01 -11.43 7.78
C TYR A 89 -12.61 -11.13 7.28
N THR A 90 -11.73 -12.12 7.44
CA THR A 90 -10.47 -12.20 6.70
C THR A 90 -10.68 -13.12 5.51
N ASN A 91 -11.05 -12.56 4.36
CA ASN A 91 -11.36 -13.34 3.17
C ASN A 91 -10.07 -13.87 2.57
N LYS A 92 -9.84 -15.18 2.63
CA LYS A 92 -8.75 -15.85 1.92
C LYS A 92 -9.19 -16.11 0.48
N THR A 93 -8.48 -15.55 -0.48
CA THR A 93 -8.86 -15.67 -1.89
C THR A 93 -7.73 -16.23 -2.74
N SER A 94 -8.10 -16.97 -3.78
CA SER A 94 -7.22 -17.37 -4.88
C SER A 94 -7.38 -16.40 -6.05
N ILE A 95 -6.30 -16.16 -6.80
CA ILE A 95 -6.30 -15.30 -7.97
C ILE A 95 -6.68 -16.10 -9.20
N THR A 96 -7.72 -15.68 -9.92
CA THR A 96 -8.19 -16.36 -11.14
C THR A 96 -7.72 -15.68 -12.43
N SER A 97 -7.38 -14.39 -12.37
CA SER A 97 -6.66 -13.67 -13.42
C SER A 97 -5.80 -12.57 -12.80
N TYR A 98 -4.65 -12.30 -13.40
CA TYR A 98 -3.74 -11.25 -12.94
C TYR A 98 -3.11 -10.57 -14.14
N LYS A 99 -3.23 -9.25 -14.20
CA LYS A 99 -2.57 -8.39 -15.18
C LYS A 99 -1.86 -7.27 -14.44
N GLN A 100 -0.57 -7.13 -14.70
CA GLN A 100 0.26 -6.05 -14.19
C GLN A 100 0.92 -5.35 -15.37
N GLU A 101 0.87 -4.02 -15.40
CA GLU A 101 1.51 -3.23 -16.44
C GLU A 101 1.97 -1.87 -15.92
N LEU A 102 3.00 -1.32 -16.57
CA LEU A 102 3.32 0.09 -16.49
C LEU A 102 2.64 0.82 -17.66
N ASP A 103 1.86 1.86 -17.37
CA ASP A 103 1.25 2.66 -18.42
C ASP A 103 2.30 3.54 -19.15
N LYS A 104 1.88 4.24 -20.21
CA LYS A 104 2.77 5.10 -21.00
C LYS A 104 3.43 6.23 -20.19
N LYS A 105 2.87 6.57 -19.02
CA LYS A 105 3.40 7.59 -18.10
C LYS A 105 4.27 6.96 -17.00
N GLY A 106 4.44 5.64 -17.00
CA GLY A 106 5.20 4.87 -16.03
C GLY A 106 4.47 4.63 -14.71
N ASN A 107 3.15 4.81 -14.66
CA ASN A 107 2.36 4.44 -13.49
C ASN A 107 2.11 2.94 -13.48
N LEU A 108 2.11 2.33 -12.31
CA LEU A 108 1.81 0.91 -12.14
C LEU A 108 0.31 0.70 -12.07
N ARG A 109 -0.17 -0.29 -12.84
CA ARG A 109 -1.56 -0.75 -12.84
C ARG A 109 -1.58 -2.25 -12.62
N ILE A 110 -2.39 -2.68 -11.67
CA ILE A 110 -2.69 -4.08 -11.40
C ILE A 110 -4.20 -4.25 -11.55
N ASP A 111 -4.60 -5.25 -12.33
CA ASP A 111 -5.96 -5.72 -12.45
C ASP A 111 -5.97 -7.21 -12.13
N MET A 112 -6.78 -7.61 -11.15
CA MET A 112 -6.90 -9.01 -10.79
C MET A 112 -8.33 -9.41 -10.49
N GLN A 113 -8.63 -10.67 -10.77
CA GLN A 113 -9.84 -11.32 -10.30
C GLN A 113 -9.47 -12.25 -9.15
N VAL A 114 -10.22 -12.16 -8.06
CA VAL A 114 -10.03 -12.98 -6.87
C VAL A 114 -11.32 -13.71 -6.50
N LYS A 115 -11.17 -14.91 -5.95
CA LYS A 115 -12.27 -15.77 -5.53
C LYS A 115 -11.96 -16.40 -4.17
N GLY A 116 -12.85 -16.17 -3.21
CA GLY A 116 -12.87 -16.84 -1.90
C GLY A 116 -14.29 -17.30 -1.57
N ALA A 117 -14.49 -17.83 -0.35
CA ALA A 117 -15.79 -18.37 0.05
C ALA A 117 -16.86 -17.28 0.21
N ALA A 118 -16.48 -16.13 0.79
CA ALA A 118 -17.40 -15.02 1.10
C ALA A 118 -17.30 -13.84 0.13
N ILE A 119 -16.37 -13.86 -0.83
CA ILE A 119 -16.20 -12.79 -1.83
C ILE A 119 -15.64 -13.31 -3.15
N THR A 120 -16.21 -12.85 -4.25
CA THR A 120 -15.58 -12.88 -5.57
C THR A 120 -15.54 -11.44 -6.06
N ALA A 121 -14.38 -10.95 -6.51
CA ALA A 121 -14.21 -9.54 -6.82
C ALA A 121 -13.13 -9.30 -7.88
N ARG A 122 -13.30 -8.19 -8.61
CA ARG A 122 -12.22 -7.53 -9.35
C ARG A 122 -11.53 -6.55 -8.41
N VAL A 123 -10.21 -6.59 -8.37
CA VAL A 123 -9.39 -5.64 -7.61
C VAL A 123 -8.48 -4.91 -8.58
N GLU A 124 -8.60 -3.59 -8.58
CA GLU A 124 -7.79 -2.68 -9.37
C GLU A 124 -6.90 -1.88 -8.43
N ILE A 125 -5.59 -1.88 -8.68
CA ILE A 125 -4.60 -1.11 -7.89
C ILE A 125 -3.85 -0.20 -8.86
N PHE A 126 -3.82 1.09 -8.53
CA PHE A 126 -3.11 2.11 -9.29
C PHE A 126 -2.07 2.80 -8.41
N VAL A 127 -0.82 2.85 -8.86
CA VAL A 127 0.26 3.57 -8.17
C VAL A 127 0.90 4.55 -9.13
N ARG A 128 0.95 5.82 -8.72
CA ARG A 128 1.63 6.86 -9.51
C ARG A 128 3.13 6.58 -9.56
N LYS A 129 3.73 6.87 -10.71
CA LYS A 129 5.20 6.84 -10.86
C LYS A 129 5.86 7.64 -9.73
N ASN A 130 7.00 7.15 -9.24
CA ASN A 130 7.81 7.79 -8.18
C ASN A 130 7.13 7.83 -6.79
N GLY A 131 6.33 6.82 -6.44
CA GLY A 131 5.80 6.66 -5.09
C GLY A 131 5.40 5.22 -4.79
N ASN A 132 4.90 4.99 -3.58
CA ASN A 132 4.33 3.71 -3.15
C ASN A 132 2.83 3.83 -2.80
N TYR A 133 2.26 5.02 -2.95
CA TYR A 133 0.87 5.29 -2.61
C TYR A 133 -0.07 4.75 -3.68
N ALA A 134 -0.97 3.87 -3.26
CA ALA A 134 -1.89 3.15 -4.11
C ALA A 134 -3.32 3.64 -3.93
N ASP A 135 -4.00 3.84 -5.05
CA ASP A 135 -5.46 3.93 -5.11
C ASP A 135 -6.01 2.55 -5.45
N VAL A 136 -6.94 2.04 -4.64
CA VAL A 136 -7.48 0.69 -4.76
C VAL A 136 -8.99 0.73 -4.95
N VAL A 137 -9.47 -0.05 -5.93
CA VAL A 137 -10.89 -0.28 -6.16
C VAL A 137 -11.18 -1.78 -6.06
N VAL A 138 -12.04 -2.17 -5.13
CA VAL A 138 -12.54 -3.54 -5.00
C VAL A 138 -13.99 -3.56 -5.49
N THR A 139 -14.24 -4.23 -6.61
CA THR A 139 -15.57 -4.39 -7.21
C THR A 139 -16.02 -5.83 -7.04
N PRO A 140 -16.83 -6.16 -6.00
CA PRO A 140 -17.33 -7.50 -5.81
C PRO A 140 -18.39 -7.84 -6.86
N THR A 141 -18.53 -9.12 -7.21
CA THR A 141 -19.59 -9.59 -8.11
C THR A 141 -20.98 -9.37 -7.52
N GLN A 142 -21.09 -9.40 -6.18
CA GLN A 142 -22.29 -9.04 -5.43
C GLN A 142 -21.91 -8.10 -4.29
N GLY A 143 -22.69 -7.03 -4.09
CA GLY A 143 -22.43 -6.03 -3.06
C GLY A 143 -21.95 -4.70 -3.64
N THR A 144 -21.28 -3.90 -2.81
CA THR A 144 -20.91 -2.51 -3.12
C THR A 144 -19.43 -2.39 -3.43
N THR A 145 -19.09 -1.65 -4.49
CA THR A 145 -17.71 -1.27 -4.80
C THR A 145 -17.10 -0.48 -3.65
N ARG A 146 -15.86 -0.81 -3.28
CA ARG A 146 -15.08 -0.12 -2.25
C ARG A 146 -13.91 0.60 -2.90
N ARG A 147 -13.61 1.80 -2.42
CA ARG A 147 -12.48 2.62 -2.85
C ARG A 147 -11.73 3.09 -1.63
N PHE A 148 -10.43 2.92 -1.64
CA PHE A 148 -9.56 3.35 -0.56
C PHE A 148 -8.15 3.53 -1.08
N SER A 149 -7.34 4.25 -0.30
CA SER A 149 -5.96 4.50 -0.64
C SER A 149 -5.04 4.18 0.54
N GLY A 150 -3.79 3.90 0.24
CA GLY A 150 -2.77 3.56 1.24
C GLY A 150 -1.46 3.16 0.58
N GLU A 151 -0.42 2.97 1.39
CA GLU A 151 0.91 2.63 0.87
C GLU A 151 1.07 1.12 0.60
N ILE A 152 1.73 0.78 -0.50
CA ILE A 152 2.29 -0.56 -0.72
C ILE A 152 3.57 -0.66 0.10
N THR A 153 3.60 -1.63 1.01
CA THR A 153 4.75 -1.86 1.88
C THR A 153 4.86 -3.35 2.26
N THR A 154 5.91 -3.71 2.98
CA THR A 154 6.03 -5.04 3.57
C THR A 154 5.16 -5.17 4.81
N ARG A 155 4.79 -6.40 5.16
CA ARG A 155 4.06 -6.69 6.41
C ARG A 155 4.86 -6.30 7.67
N ALA A 156 6.19 -6.32 7.61
CA ALA A 156 7.05 -5.92 8.72
C ALA A 156 7.09 -4.40 8.93
N GLU A 157 6.91 -3.62 7.85
CA GLU A 157 6.92 -2.16 7.86
C GLU A 157 5.51 -1.55 8.00
N SER A 158 4.46 -2.37 8.07
CA SER A 158 3.08 -1.91 8.15
C SER A 158 2.47 -2.16 9.53
N LYS A 159 1.36 -1.48 9.79
CA LYS A 159 0.56 -1.69 11.00
C LYS A 159 -0.46 -2.83 10.86
N TYR A 160 -0.46 -3.54 9.74
CA TYR A 160 -1.57 -4.45 9.40
C TYR A 160 -1.81 -5.48 10.51
N ARG A 161 -3.09 -5.75 10.79
CA ARG A 161 -3.49 -6.72 11.80
C ARG A 161 -4.46 -7.74 11.23
N LYS A 162 -3.96 -8.95 10.96
CA LYS A 162 -4.78 -10.10 10.54
C LYS A 162 -5.62 -10.64 11.69
N LYS A 163 -6.94 -10.72 11.49
CA LYS A 163 -7.88 -11.31 12.46
C LYS A 163 -7.92 -12.84 12.27
N PRO A 164 -8.23 -13.61 13.34
CA PRO A 164 -8.23 -15.08 13.26
C PRO A 164 -9.42 -15.65 12.47
N ASN A 165 -10.44 -14.84 12.16
CA ASN A 165 -11.66 -15.25 11.46
C ASN A 165 -11.46 -15.35 9.94
N VAL A 166 -10.60 -16.28 9.53
CA VAL A 166 -10.30 -16.54 8.12
C VAL A 166 -11.40 -17.41 7.49
N VAL A 167 -11.95 -16.94 6.37
CA VAL A 167 -12.99 -17.63 5.57
C VAL A 167 -12.59 -17.76 4.12
#